data_AF-A0A9P1BL54-F1
#
_entry.id   AF-A0A9P1BL54-F1
#
_cell.length_a   1.000
_cell.length_b   1.000
_cell.length_c   1.000
_cell.angle_alpha   90.00
_cell.angle_beta   90.00
_cell.angle_gamma   90.00
#
_symmetry.space_group_name_H-M   'P 1'
#
loop_
_entity.id
_entity.type
_entity.pdbx_description
1 polymer ?
#
loop_
_entity_poly.entity_id
_entity_poly.type
_entity_poly.pdbx_seq_one_letter_code
_entity_poly.pdbx_strand_id
1 'polypeptide(L)'
;MGADDLDAETLKRLKREAAIRSKEQDFERRKKAEERKKREQLQALREEYEAQQQKREQERLSLLKKQTELRARKKAENDRLNELREKNIKKRHKAWRARADAEIQHIKEDQAAEEERLDEAIAAARQRKADRQEAIRQEKMDKQTKQEELDMSRAEAEIERSKRRDLRAINRVDQLKMEARDELESFIQNPYPVPLKQVLAGRLRPVPTVTELLAAYKDQREDLEQLEKEDIPMRAQLCNQSIFQYVRDIQMKAEAERMRPPEPVAGDLLRTVGKKKQAPTSPVRRSKKNVRN
;
A
#
# COMPACT_ATOMS: atom_id res chain seq x y z
N MET A 1 -22.67 146.82 66.85
CA MET A 1 -23.90 147.62 66.68
C MET A 1 -24.85 147.22 67.80
N GLY A 2 -25.31 148.21 68.56
CA GLY A 2 -25.87 148.07 69.90
C GLY A 2 -27.16 147.26 69.99
N ALA A 3 -27.29 146.53 71.09
CA ALA A 3 -28.43 145.72 71.47
C ALA A 3 -29.19 146.38 72.64
N ASP A 4 -29.31 147.71 72.62
CA ASP A 4 -29.81 148.48 73.77
C ASP A 4 -31.21 149.09 73.58
N ASP A 5 -31.96 148.72 72.54
CA ASP A 5 -33.38 149.10 72.37
C ASP A 5 -34.23 147.93 71.86
N LEU A 6 -34.28 146.84 72.64
CA LEU A 6 -35.17 145.71 72.38
C LEU A 6 -36.15 145.53 73.54
N ASP A 7 -37.41 145.86 73.26
CA ASP A 7 -38.56 145.79 74.16
C ASP A 7 -38.60 144.45 74.92
N ALA A 8 -38.94 144.43 76.21
CA ALA A 8 -38.81 143.24 77.07
C ALA A 8 -39.57 141.99 76.56
N GLU A 9 -40.58 142.19 75.70
CA GLU A 9 -41.28 141.13 74.96
C GLU A 9 -40.45 140.50 73.83
N THR A 10 -39.63 141.29 73.12
CA THR A 10 -38.78 140.80 72.02
C THR A 10 -37.63 139.92 72.53
N LEU A 11 -37.05 140.24 73.68
CA LEU A 11 -36.07 139.41 74.37
C LEU A 11 -36.64 138.06 74.84
N LYS A 12 -37.92 138.03 75.28
CA LYS A 12 -38.62 136.79 75.59
C LYS A 12 -38.93 135.97 74.33
N ARG A 13 -39.31 136.62 73.21
CA ARG A 13 -39.49 135.95 71.91
C ARG A 13 -38.19 135.34 71.39
N LEU A 14 -37.08 136.08 71.40
CA LEU A 14 -35.78 135.59 70.95
C LEU A 14 -35.23 134.45 71.81
N LYS A 15 -35.43 134.49 73.14
CA LYS A 15 -35.10 133.36 74.02
C LYS A 15 -35.96 132.13 73.75
N ARG A 16 -37.25 132.31 73.45
CA ARG A 16 -38.12 131.20 73.00
C ARG A 16 -37.67 130.66 71.65
N GLU A 17 -37.36 131.50 70.67
CA GLU A 17 -36.87 131.09 69.36
C GLU A 17 -35.50 130.41 69.42
N ALA A 18 -34.57 130.87 70.25
CA ALA A 18 -33.29 130.22 70.46
C ALA A 18 -33.45 128.85 71.14
N ALA A 19 -34.38 128.74 72.11
CA ALA A 19 -34.72 127.47 72.73
C ALA A 19 -35.44 126.51 71.75
N ILE A 20 -36.28 127.04 70.85
CA ILE A 20 -36.93 126.28 69.78
C ILE A 20 -35.86 125.79 68.78
N ARG A 21 -34.96 126.66 68.30
CA ARG A 21 -33.87 126.28 67.40
C ARG A 21 -32.89 125.28 68.02
N SER A 22 -32.56 125.41 69.31
CA SER A 22 -31.73 124.42 70.01
C SER A 22 -32.43 123.06 70.08
N LYS A 23 -33.75 123.04 70.37
CA LYS A 23 -34.55 121.80 70.36
C LYS A 23 -34.68 121.21 68.96
N GLU A 24 -34.81 122.03 67.93
CA GLU A 24 -34.85 121.60 66.52
C GLU A 24 -33.50 121.01 66.08
N GLN A 25 -32.38 121.64 66.44
CA GLN A 25 -31.04 121.11 66.16
C GLN A 25 -30.77 119.80 66.91
N ASP A 26 -31.20 119.68 68.17
CA ASP A 26 -31.09 118.42 68.92
C ASP A 26 -32.00 117.34 68.35
N PHE A 27 -33.21 117.70 67.88
CA PHE A 27 -34.12 116.79 67.20
C PHE A 27 -33.53 116.33 65.85
N GLU A 28 -32.92 117.22 65.06
CA GLU A 28 -32.22 116.87 63.83
C GLU A 28 -31.00 115.99 64.08
N ARG A 29 -30.21 116.27 65.13
CA ARG A 29 -29.06 115.43 65.52
C ARG A 29 -29.52 114.04 65.95
N ARG A 30 -30.60 113.94 66.72
CA ARG A 30 -31.22 112.66 67.08
C ARG A 30 -31.75 111.92 65.86
N LYS A 31 -32.45 112.60 64.95
CA LYS A 31 -32.95 112.02 63.70
C LYS A 31 -31.81 111.51 62.81
N LYS A 32 -30.73 112.29 62.65
CA LYS A 32 -29.53 111.87 61.89
C LYS A 32 -28.79 110.72 62.57
N ALA A 33 -28.71 110.69 63.90
CA ALA A 33 -28.11 109.58 64.64
C ALA A 33 -28.94 108.30 64.54
N GLU A 34 -30.27 108.40 64.58
CA GLU A 34 -31.18 107.28 64.34
C GLU A 34 -31.11 106.78 62.89
N GLU A 35 -31.03 107.68 61.90
CA GLU A 35 -30.83 107.30 60.49
C GLU A 35 -29.48 106.61 60.27
N ARG A 36 -28.41 107.07 60.92
CA ARG A 36 -27.10 106.39 60.89
C ARG A 36 -27.14 105.01 61.53
N LYS A 37 -27.73 104.89 62.72
CA LYS A 37 -27.94 103.59 63.38
C LYS A 37 -28.77 102.65 62.52
N LYS A 38 -29.82 103.15 61.85
CA LYS A 38 -30.62 102.34 60.91
C LYS A 38 -29.80 101.92 59.69
N ARG A 39 -28.94 102.78 59.15
CA ARG A 39 -28.03 102.42 58.03
C ARG A 39 -26.99 101.38 58.45
N GLU A 40 -26.38 101.54 59.62
CA GLU A 40 -25.42 100.59 60.18
C GLU A 40 -26.09 99.24 60.47
N GLN A 41 -27.30 99.23 61.03
CA GLN A 41 -28.09 98.01 61.22
C GLN A 41 -28.42 97.33 59.90
N LEU A 42 -28.86 98.08 58.89
CA LEU A 42 -29.14 97.54 57.55
C LEU A 42 -27.89 96.98 56.88
N GLN A 43 -26.73 97.62 57.06
CA GLN A 43 -25.46 97.15 56.53
C GLN A 43 -25.00 95.87 57.24
N ALA A 44 -25.06 95.83 58.57
CA ALA A 44 -24.73 94.63 59.35
C ALA A 44 -25.66 93.45 58.98
N LEU A 45 -26.97 93.69 58.86
CA LEU A 45 -27.94 92.68 58.40
C LEU A 45 -27.62 92.16 57.00
N ARG A 46 -27.16 93.05 56.10
CA ARG A 46 -26.74 92.66 54.74
C ARG A 46 -25.46 91.83 54.76
N GLU A 47 -24.45 92.24 55.51
CA GLU A 47 -23.18 91.52 55.64
C GLU A 47 -23.38 90.14 56.30
N GLU A 48 -24.23 90.05 57.32
CA GLU A 48 -24.61 88.77 57.94
C GLU A 48 -25.35 87.87 56.95
N TYR A 49 -26.26 88.41 56.15
CA TYR A 49 -26.98 87.65 55.12
C TYR A 49 -26.02 87.14 54.03
N GLU A 50 -25.11 87.98 53.54
CA GLU A 50 -24.10 87.62 52.55
C GLU A 50 -23.13 86.55 53.11
N ALA A 51 -22.67 86.70 54.36
CA ALA A 51 -21.84 85.70 55.04
C ALA A 51 -22.56 84.36 55.23
N GLN A 52 -23.86 84.38 55.59
CA GLN A 52 -24.67 83.17 55.69
C GLN A 52 -24.84 82.48 54.33
N GLN A 53 -25.03 83.24 53.24
CA GLN A 53 -25.11 82.67 51.89
C GLN A 53 -23.78 82.04 51.46
N GLN A 54 -22.66 82.74 51.66
CA GLN A 54 -21.34 82.20 51.37
C GLN A 54 -21.05 80.93 52.17
N LYS A 55 -21.41 80.88 53.45
CA LYS A 55 -21.26 79.68 54.27
C LYS A 55 -22.10 78.51 53.74
N ARG A 56 -23.36 78.76 53.35
CA ARG A 56 -24.23 77.73 52.72
C ARG A 56 -23.67 77.23 51.40
N GLU A 57 -23.13 78.13 50.57
CA GLU A 57 -22.49 77.76 49.31
C GLU A 57 -21.22 76.93 49.52
N GLN A 58 -20.37 77.31 50.48
CA GLN A 58 -19.19 76.54 50.86
C GLN A 58 -19.56 75.15 51.41
N GLU A 59 -20.57 75.07 52.27
CA GLU A 59 -21.08 73.79 52.78
C GLU A 59 -21.60 72.91 51.63
N ARG A 60 -22.39 73.48 50.70
CA ARG A 60 -22.87 72.77 49.50
C ARG A 60 -21.73 72.27 48.61
N LEU A 61 -20.72 73.11 48.36
CA LEU A 61 -19.53 72.73 47.59
C LEU A 61 -18.73 71.64 48.30
N SER A 62 -18.60 71.70 49.63
CA SER A 62 -17.90 70.68 50.41
C SER A 62 -18.61 69.33 50.37
N LEU A 63 -19.94 69.31 50.42
CA LEU A 63 -20.75 68.10 50.28
C LEU A 63 -20.62 67.52 48.88
N LEU A 64 -20.64 68.36 47.85
CA LEU A 64 -20.46 67.92 46.47
C LEU A 64 -19.07 67.30 46.27
N LYS A 65 -18.00 67.95 46.78
CA LYS A 65 -16.64 67.41 46.77
C LYS A 65 -16.56 66.04 47.45
N LYS A 66 -17.12 65.91 48.66
CA LYS A 66 -17.19 64.62 49.37
C LYS A 66 -17.94 63.56 48.57
N GLN A 67 -19.05 63.91 47.92
CA GLN A 67 -19.76 62.97 47.05
C GLN A 67 -18.93 62.54 45.83
N THR A 68 -18.23 63.49 45.19
CA THR A 68 -17.35 63.16 44.06
C THR A 68 -16.17 62.29 44.48
N GLU A 69 -15.57 62.56 45.63
CA GLU A 69 -14.49 61.74 46.20
C GLU A 69 -14.99 60.33 46.52
N LEU A 70 -16.17 60.18 47.12
CA LEU A 70 -16.77 58.87 47.38
C LEU A 70 -17.05 58.11 46.09
N ARG A 71 -17.56 58.78 45.05
CA ARG A 71 -17.75 58.16 43.72
C ARG A 71 -16.42 57.73 43.11
N ALA A 72 -15.39 58.57 43.17
CA ALA A 72 -14.06 58.27 42.67
C ALA A 72 -13.43 57.07 43.42
N ARG A 73 -13.54 57.02 44.75
CA ARG A 73 -13.07 55.89 45.57
C ARG A 73 -13.80 54.59 45.22
N LYS A 74 -15.14 54.62 45.13
CA LYS A 74 -15.93 53.44 44.72
C LYS A 74 -15.58 52.97 43.31
N LYS A 75 -15.35 53.89 42.38
CA LYS A 75 -14.92 53.57 41.02
C LYS A 75 -13.54 52.90 41.02
N ALA A 76 -12.56 53.49 41.71
CA ALA A 76 -11.22 52.94 41.81
C ALA A 76 -11.20 51.54 42.47
N GLU A 77 -12.02 51.33 43.50
CA GLU A 77 -12.17 50.01 44.13
C GLU A 77 -12.77 48.99 43.15
N ASN A 78 -13.81 49.37 42.41
CA ASN A 78 -14.43 48.49 41.42
C ASN A 78 -13.46 48.15 40.28
N ASP A 79 -12.71 49.14 39.78
CA ASP A 79 -11.68 48.94 38.76
C ASP A 79 -10.59 47.97 39.26
N ARG A 80 -10.13 48.13 40.51
CA ARG A 80 -9.19 47.19 41.15
C ARG A 80 -9.76 45.77 41.25
N LEU A 81 -11.03 45.61 41.64
CA LEU A 81 -11.68 44.31 41.72
C LEU A 81 -11.83 43.68 40.32
N ASN A 82 -12.16 44.47 39.31
CA ASN A 82 -12.26 44.01 37.93
C ASN A 82 -10.90 43.58 37.38
N GLU A 83 -9.82 44.31 37.66
CA GLU A 83 -8.47 43.87 37.32
C GLU A 83 -8.09 42.53 37.97
N LEU A 84 -8.47 42.32 39.23
CA LEU A 84 -8.24 41.04 39.92
C LEU A 84 -9.05 39.90 39.29
N ARG A 85 -10.30 40.16 38.91
CA ARG A 85 -11.15 39.20 38.17
C ARG A 85 -10.52 38.86 36.82
N GLU A 86 -10.12 39.85 36.05
CA GLU A 86 -9.44 39.69 34.75
C GLU A 86 -8.15 38.88 34.88
N LYS A 87 -7.31 39.16 35.89
CA LYS A 87 -6.10 38.38 36.16
C LYS A 87 -6.43 36.92 36.47
N ASN A 88 -7.48 36.66 37.25
CA ASN A 88 -7.91 35.30 37.58
C ASN A 88 -8.51 34.55 36.37
N ILE A 89 -9.31 35.23 35.54
CA ILE A 89 -9.83 34.67 34.28
C ILE A 89 -8.66 34.29 33.38
N LYS A 90 -7.69 35.19 33.19
CA LYS A 90 -6.48 34.92 32.39
C LYS A 90 -5.68 33.73 32.92
N LYS A 91 -5.53 33.60 34.25
CA LYS A 91 -4.87 32.44 34.87
C LYS A 91 -5.62 31.14 34.59
N ARG A 92 -6.95 31.11 34.80
CA ARG A 92 -7.79 29.94 34.52
C ARG A 92 -7.72 29.55 33.05
N HIS A 93 -7.80 30.52 32.15
CA HIS A 93 -7.73 30.29 30.71
C HIS A 93 -6.37 29.76 30.26
N LYS A 94 -5.27 30.29 30.81
CA LYS A 94 -3.92 29.73 30.56
C LYS A 94 -3.80 28.29 31.07
N ALA A 95 -4.30 27.99 32.26
CA ALA A 95 -4.27 26.63 32.83
C ALA A 95 -5.19 25.66 32.08
N TRP A 96 -6.30 26.13 31.52
CA TRP A 96 -7.15 25.33 30.64
C TRP A 96 -6.46 25.05 29.30
N ARG A 97 -5.88 26.07 28.65
CA ARG A 97 -5.11 25.89 27.41
C ARG A 97 -3.96 24.92 27.58
N ALA A 98 -3.14 25.08 28.63
CA ALA A 98 -2.02 24.17 28.88
C ALA A 98 -2.46 22.70 29.03
N ARG A 99 -3.62 22.45 29.67
CA ARG A 99 -4.16 21.09 29.78
C ARG A 99 -4.69 20.56 28.44
N ALA A 100 -5.43 21.38 27.71
CA ALA A 100 -5.93 21.00 26.39
C ALA A 100 -4.79 20.76 25.38
N ASP A 101 -3.77 21.61 25.39
CA ASP A 101 -2.59 21.46 24.53
C ASP A 101 -1.82 20.18 24.87
N ALA A 102 -1.67 19.84 26.16
CA ALA A 102 -1.06 18.59 26.60
C ALA A 102 -1.88 17.35 26.19
N GLU A 103 -3.21 17.42 26.29
CA GLU A 103 -4.10 16.34 25.83
C GLU A 103 -4.01 16.15 24.30
N ILE A 104 -3.98 17.24 23.54
CA ILE A 104 -3.77 17.20 22.08
C ILE A 104 -2.40 16.60 21.75
N GLN A 105 -1.34 16.95 22.50
CA GLN A 105 -0.02 16.38 22.30
C GLN A 105 -0.01 14.88 22.57
N HIS A 106 -0.62 14.43 23.67
CA HIS A 106 -0.76 13.00 23.97
C HIS A 106 -1.49 12.24 22.85
N ILE A 107 -2.59 12.78 22.33
CA ILE A 107 -3.33 12.17 21.21
C ILE A 107 -2.43 12.03 19.96
N LYS A 108 -1.60 13.04 19.68
CA LYS A 108 -0.67 12.99 18.54
C LYS A 108 0.45 11.97 18.73
N GLU A 109 0.99 11.89 19.95
CA GLU A 109 2.03 10.92 20.30
C GLU A 109 1.50 9.49 20.21
N ASP A 110 0.29 9.23 20.72
CA ASP A 110 -0.39 7.94 20.59
C ASP A 110 -0.60 7.56 19.13
N GLN A 111 -1.11 8.50 18.31
CA GLN A 111 -1.32 8.27 16.89
C GLN A 111 0.00 7.97 16.16
N ALA A 112 1.07 8.71 16.44
CA ALA A 112 2.39 8.46 15.85
C ALA A 112 2.92 7.07 16.23
N ALA A 113 2.77 6.66 17.49
CA ALA A 113 3.17 5.33 17.95
C ALA A 113 2.34 4.21 17.31
N GLU A 114 1.04 4.43 17.05
CA GLU A 114 0.21 3.48 16.30
C GLU A 114 0.63 3.38 14.83
N GLU A 115 0.91 4.50 14.18
CA GLU A 115 1.42 4.53 12.80
C GLU A 115 2.75 3.78 12.67
N GLU A 116 3.69 4.01 13.59
CA GLU A 116 4.96 3.26 13.63
C GLU A 116 4.74 1.75 13.79
N ARG A 117 3.83 1.32 14.69
CA ARG A 117 3.49 -0.10 14.87
C ARG A 117 2.86 -0.71 13.62
N LEU A 118 2.02 0.05 12.91
CA LEU A 118 1.43 -0.39 11.65
C LEU A 118 2.49 -0.55 10.56
N ASP A 119 3.41 0.40 10.46
CA ASP A 119 4.52 0.35 9.50
C ASP A 119 5.45 -0.84 9.77
N GLU A 120 5.80 -1.09 11.03
CA GLU A 120 6.56 -2.27 11.45
C GLU A 120 5.84 -3.57 11.08
N ALA A 121 4.52 -3.65 11.32
CA ALA A 121 3.71 -4.82 10.97
C ALA A 121 3.66 -5.05 9.45
N ILE A 122 3.53 -3.99 8.67
CA ILE A 122 3.54 -4.04 7.20
C ILE A 122 4.93 -4.47 6.70
N ALA A 123 6.00 -3.91 7.25
CA ALA A 123 7.37 -4.29 6.90
C ALA A 123 7.63 -5.77 7.23
N ALA A 124 7.24 -6.23 8.42
CA ALA A 124 7.36 -7.63 8.82
C ALA A 124 6.53 -8.56 7.91
N ALA A 125 5.33 -8.16 7.49
CA ALA A 125 4.51 -8.93 6.56
C ALA A 125 5.15 -9.01 5.17
N ARG A 126 5.74 -7.92 4.68
CA ARG A 126 6.50 -7.88 3.42
C ARG A 126 7.72 -8.78 3.49
N GLN A 127 8.47 -8.72 4.59
CA GLN A 127 9.65 -9.58 4.81
C GLN A 127 9.27 -11.05 4.80
N ARG A 128 8.25 -11.46 5.57
CA ARG A 128 7.76 -12.85 5.58
C ARG A 128 7.34 -13.34 4.19
N LYS A 129 6.77 -12.46 3.36
CA LYS A 129 6.43 -12.80 1.97
C LYS A 129 7.68 -12.97 1.11
N ALA A 130 8.66 -12.10 1.25
CA ALA A 130 9.94 -12.19 0.55
C ALA A 130 10.69 -13.48 0.95
N ASP A 131 10.82 -13.76 2.24
CA ASP A 131 11.49 -14.96 2.76
C ASP A 131 10.83 -16.24 2.23
N ARG A 132 9.49 -16.29 2.18
CA ARG A 132 8.75 -17.42 1.59
C ARG A 132 9.04 -17.58 0.10
N GLN A 133 9.10 -16.48 -0.65
CA GLN A 133 9.41 -16.53 -2.08
C GLN A 133 10.86 -16.97 -2.33
N GLU A 134 11.80 -16.51 -1.50
CA GLU A 134 13.19 -16.90 -1.55
C GLU A 134 13.37 -18.38 -1.21
N ALA A 135 12.70 -18.87 -0.16
CA ALA A 135 12.69 -20.29 0.19
C ALA A 135 12.16 -21.17 -0.95
N ILE A 136 11.07 -20.76 -1.62
CA ILE A 136 10.53 -21.49 -2.79
C ILE A 136 11.53 -21.49 -3.95
N ARG A 137 12.21 -20.36 -4.21
CA ARG A 137 13.25 -20.27 -5.25
C ARG A 137 14.43 -21.18 -4.92
N GLN A 138 14.89 -21.16 -3.67
CA GLN A 138 15.99 -21.99 -3.22
C GLN A 138 15.65 -23.47 -3.34
N GLU A 139 14.46 -23.88 -2.88
CA GLU A 139 14.01 -25.27 -3.01
C GLU A 139 13.93 -25.72 -4.48
N LYS A 140 13.50 -24.82 -5.37
CA LYS A 140 13.48 -25.10 -6.82
C LYS A 140 14.89 -25.27 -7.38
N MET A 141 15.84 -24.40 -7.01
CA MET A 141 17.24 -24.51 -7.42
C MET A 141 17.88 -25.79 -6.88
N ASP A 142 17.63 -26.13 -5.62
CA ASP A 142 18.14 -27.35 -4.98
C ASP A 142 17.56 -28.62 -5.65
N LYS A 143 16.31 -28.58 -6.10
CA LYS A 143 15.71 -29.69 -6.88
C LYS A 143 16.33 -29.79 -8.27
N GLN A 144 16.56 -28.67 -8.95
CA GLN A 144 17.18 -28.64 -10.27
C GLN A 144 18.61 -29.17 -10.22
N THR A 145 19.43 -28.68 -9.29
CA THR A 145 20.82 -29.14 -9.10
C THR A 145 20.89 -30.63 -8.78
N LYS A 146 20.04 -31.14 -7.87
CA LYS A 146 19.94 -32.59 -7.59
C LYS A 146 19.57 -33.40 -8.83
N GLN A 147 18.69 -32.87 -9.69
CA GLN A 147 18.30 -33.56 -10.90
C GLN A 147 19.41 -33.57 -11.94
N GLU A 148 20.12 -32.44 -12.10
CA GLU A 148 21.31 -32.34 -12.94
C GLU A 148 22.41 -33.32 -12.49
N GLU A 149 22.65 -33.44 -11.18
CA GLU A 149 23.61 -34.41 -10.62
C GLU A 149 23.20 -35.86 -10.95
N LEU A 150 21.92 -36.20 -10.81
CA LEU A 150 21.41 -37.53 -11.16
C LEU A 150 21.53 -37.82 -12.66
N ASP A 151 21.25 -36.83 -13.51
CA ASP A 151 21.34 -36.99 -14.96
C ASP A 151 22.79 -37.09 -15.44
N MET A 152 23.71 -36.34 -14.84
CA MET A 152 25.15 -36.52 -15.02
C MET A 152 25.60 -37.92 -14.64
N SER A 153 25.19 -38.42 -13.47
CA SER A 153 25.52 -39.78 -13.03
C SER A 153 24.97 -40.86 -13.97
N ARG A 154 23.75 -40.67 -14.48
CA ARG A 154 23.14 -41.57 -15.47
C ARG A 154 23.92 -41.56 -16.79
N ALA A 155 24.30 -40.37 -17.27
CA ALA A 155 25.08 -40.21 -18.50
C ALA A 155 26.45 -40.88 -18.37
N GLU A 156 27.15 -40.69 -17.25
CA GLU A 156 28.43 -41.36 -16.97
C GLU A 156 28.29 -42.88 -16.94
N ALA A 157 27.26 -43.41 -16.27
CA ALA A 157 26.99 -44.85 -16.24
C ALA A 157 26.68 -45.41 -17.64
N GLU A 158 25.99 -44.65 -18.50
CA GLU A 158 25.70 -45.05 -19.87
C GLU A 158 26.96 -45.05 -20.75
N ILE A 159 27.81 -44.02 -20.61
CA ILE A 159 29.12 -43.96 -21.25
C ILE A 159 29.97 -45.16 -20.83
N GLU A 160 29.99 -45.50 -19.54
CA GLU A 160 30.73 -46.67 -19.04
C GLU A 160 30.19 -47.98 -19.62
N ARG A 161 28.86 -48.15 -19.68
CA ARG A 161 28.23 -49.32 -20.33
C ARG A 161 28.54 -49.39 -21.82
N SER A 162 28.62 -48.25 -22.51
CA SER A 162 29.03 -48.21 -23.93
C SER A 162 30.49 -48.67 -24.07
N LYS A 163 31.41 -48.07 -23.31
CA LYS A 163 32.83 -48.45 -23.28
C LYS A 163 33.02 -49.95 -22.99
N ARG A 164 32.27 -50.52 -22.04
CA ARG A 164 32.31 -51.96 -21.75
C ARG A 164 31.82 -52.81 -22.92
N ARG A 165 30.79 -52.38 -23.66
CA ARG A 165 30.33 -53.07 -24.88
C ARG A 165 31.39 -53.01 -25.97
N ASP A 166 32.01 -51.86 -26.17
CA ASP A 166 33.06 -51.66 -27.16
C ASP A 166 34.29 -52.51 -26.84
N LEU A 167 34.74 -52.55 -25.58
CA LEU A 167 35.83 -53.42 -25.14
C LEU A 167 35.52 -54.91 -25.36
N ARG A 168 34.29 -55.36 -25.10
CA ARG A 168 33.89 -56.75 -25.39
C ARG A 168 33.90 -57.04 -26.90
N ALA A 169 33.47 -56.08 -27.72
CA ALA A 169 33.50 -56.22 -29.17
C ALA A 169 34.94 -56.29 -29.69
N ILE A 170 35.84 -55.44 -29.20
CA ILE A 170 37.28 -55.46 -29.52
C ILE A 170 37.88 -56.80 -29.13
N ASN A 171 37.68 -57.25 -27.88
CA ASN A 171 38.21 -58.54 -27.42
C ASN A 171 37.68 -59.72 -28.26
N ARG A 172 36.41 -59.69 -28.67
CA ARG A 172 35.84 -60.72 -29.55
C ARG A 172 36.50 -60.71 -30.93
N VAL A 173 36.74 -59.53 -31.50
CA VAL A 173 37.44 -59.39 -32.79
C VAL A 173 38.87 -59.90 -32.67
N ASP A 174 39.57 -59.60 -31.57
CA ASP A 174 40.94 -60.06 -31.37
C ASP A 174 41.02 -61.57 -31.13
N GLN A 175 40.05 -62.16 -30.42
CA GLN A 175 39.89 -63.63 -30.35
C GLN A 175 39.69 -64.23 -31.74
N LEU A 176 38.78 -63.69 -32.56
CA LEU A 176 38.56 -64.16 -33.94
C LEU A 176 39.81 -64.03 -34.81
N LYS A 177 40.62 -62.97 -34.62
CA LYS A 177 41.90 -62.80 -35.32
C LYS A 177 42.92 -63.85 -34.87
N MET A 178 42.99 -64.16 -33.58
CA MET A 178 43.86 -65.23 -33.06
C MET A 178 43.43 -66.59 -33.62
N GLU A 179 42.15 -66.93 -33.52
CA GLU A 179 41.60 -68.18 -34.09
C GLU A 179 41.89 -68.28 -35.60
N ALA A 180 41.71 -67.20 -36.36
CA ALA A 180 42.02 -67.18 -37.78
C ALA A 180 43.51 -67.36 -38.08
N ARG A 181 44.41 -66.83 -37.23
CA ARG A 181 45.86 -67.04 -37.34
C ARG A 181 46.23 -68.48 -37.01
N ASP A 182 45.68 -69.03 -35.93
CA ASP A 182 45.90 -70.43 -35.51
C ASP A 182 45.38 -71.40 -36.59
N GLU A 183 44.19 -71.15 -37.15
CA GLU A 183 43.64 -71.93 -38.27
C GLU A 183 44.57 -71.83 -39.51
N LEU A 184 45.10 -70.64 -39.82
CA LEU A 184 46.01 -70.44 -40.95
C LEU A 184 47.38 -71.12 -40.74
N GLU A 185 47.96 -71.02 -39.55
CA GLU A 185 49.19 -71.75 -39.18
C GLU A 185 48.99 -73.27 -39.26
N SER A 186 47.85 -73.76 -38.74
CA SER A 186 47.50 -75.17 -38.82
C SER A 186 47.30 -75.65 -40.27
N PHE A 187 46.74 -74.80 -41.14
CA PHE A 187 46.55 -75.10 -42.56
C PHE A 187 47.87 -75.14 -43.33
N ILE A 188 48.83 -74.25 -43.02
CA ILE A 188 50.18 -74.29 -43.59
C ILE A 188 50.88 -75.60 -43.23
N GLN A 189 50.70 -76.08 -42.00
CA GLN A 189 51.34 -77.31 -41.52
C GLN A 189 50.63 -78.59 -42.03
N ASN A 190 49.30 -78.56 -42.22
CA ASN A 190 48.49 -79.71 -42.67
C ASN A 190 47.36 -79.26 -43.63
N PRO A 191 47.59 -79.19 -44.95
CA PRO A 191 46.55 -78.82 -45.90
C PRO A 191 45.52 -79.96 -46.08
N TYR A 192 44.40 -79.91 -45.35
CA TYR A 192 43.24 -80.80 -45.53
C TYR A 192 42.24 -80.22 -46.56
N PRO A 193 41.44 -81.04 -47.28
CA PRO A 193 40.59 -80.60 -48.39
C PRO A 193 39.26 -79.93 -47.99
N VAL A 194 39.11 -79.44 -46.76
CA VAL A 194 37.86 -78.80 -46.29
C VAL A 194 38.03 -77.27 -46.33
N PRO A 195 37.18 -76.53 -47.07
CA PRO A 195 37.31 -75.08 -47.17
C PRO A 195 37.08 -74.40 -45.81
N LEU A 196 37.91 -73.39 -45.53
CA LEU A 196 37.90 -72.62 -44.27
C LEU A 196 36.49 -72.17 -43.89
N LYS A 197 36.18 -72.12 -42.59
CA LYS A 197 34.88 -71.64 -42.06
C LYS A 197 34.51 -70.24 -42.58
N GLN A 198 35.52 -69.42 -42.88
CA GLN A 198 35.38 -68.09 -43.49
C GLN A 198 34.69 -68.13 -44.87
N VAL A 199 34.90 -69.20 -45.65
CA VAL A 199 34.29 -69.41 -46.96
C VAL A 199 32.83 -69.90 -46.84
N LEU A 200 32.49 -70.61 -45.77
CA LEU A 200 31.14 -71.15 -45.52
C LEU A 200 30.15 -70.09 -45.03
N ALA A 201 30.59 -69.10 -44.26
CA ALA A 201 29.72 -68.04 -43.72
C ALA A 201 29.08 -67.16 -44.82
N GLY A 202 29.76 -66.99 -45.97
CA GLY A 202 29.23 -66.24 -47.11
C GLY A 202 28.06 -66.91 -47.84
N ARG A 203 27.76 -68.19 -47.55
CA ARG A 203 26.80 -68.99 -48.34
C ARG A 203 25.47 -69.28 -47.62
N LEU A 204 25.33 -68.94 -46.33
CA LEU A 204 24.23 -69.44 -45.47
C LEU A 204 23.16 -68.40 -45.08
N ARG A 205 23.23 -67.15 -45.53
CA ARG A 205 22.12 -66.19 -45.33
C ARG A 205 21.70 -65.58 -46.66
N PRO A 206 20.41 -65.61 -47.04
CA PRO A 206 19.92 -64.77 -48.11
C PRO A 206 20.11 -63.31 -47.68
N VAL A 207 20.99 -62.60 -48.38
CA VAL A 207 21.13 -61.15 -48.22
C VAL A 207 19.92 -60.54 -48.91
N PRO A 208 19.12 -59.70 -48.22
CA PRO A 208 17.96 -59.08 -48.81
C PRO A 208 18.39 -58.31 -50.05
N THR A 209 17.61 -58.44 -51.12
CA THR A 209 17.92 -57.77 -52.38
C THR A 209 17.71 -56.26 -52.22
N VAL A 210 18.44 -55.46 -53.00
CA VAL A 210 18.29 -53.99 -52.98
C VAL A 210 16.82 -53.59 -53.20
N THR A 211 16.08 -54.36 -54.00
CA THR A 211 14.65 -54.21 -54.22
C THR A 211 13.81 -54.41 -52.97
N GLU A 212 14.12 -55.39 -52.11
CA GLU A 212 13.41 -55.63 -50.85
C GLU A 212 13.68 -54.51 -49.84
N LEU A 213 14.92 -54.04 -49.77
CA LEU A 213 15.28 -52.91 -48.91
C LEU A 213 14.60 -51.61 -49.36
N LEU A 214 14.51 -51.36 -50.67
CA LEU A 214 13.81 -50.20 -51.22
C LEU A 214 12.29 -50.27 -51.03
N ALA A 215 11.70 -51.46 -51.12
CA ALA A 215 10.27 -51.66 -50.83
C ALA A 215 9.97 -51.37 -49.35
N ALA A 216 10.74 -51.95 -48.43
CA ALA A 216 10.57 -51.69 -46.99
C ALA A 216 10.79 -50.22 -46.63
N TYR A 217 11.75 -49.55 -47.27
CA TYR A 217 12.00 -48.12 -47.07
C TYR A 217 10.84 -47.26 -47.58
N LYS A 218 10.22 -47.64 -48.70
CA LYS A 218 9.06 -46.94 -49.25
C LYS A 218 7.85 -47.09 -48.32
N ASP A 219 7.57 -48.31 -47.85
CA ASP A 219 6.45 -48.60 -46.93
C ASP A 219 6.60 -47.78 -45.63
N GLN A 220 7.81 -47.78 -45.03
CA GLN A 220 8.09 -46.98 -43.83
C GLN A 220 7.89 -45.47 -44.03
N ARG A 221 8.23 -44.97 -45.21
CA ARG A 221 8.08 -43.55 -45.53
C ARG A 221 6.61 -43.16 -45.71
N GLU A 222 5.81 -44.01 -46.36
CA GLU A 222 4.37 -43.81 -46.49
C GLU A 222 3.66 -43.86 -45.12
N ASP A 223 4.07 -44.78 -44.24
CA ASP A 223 3.55 -44.87 -42.86
C ASP A 223 3.86 -43.61 -42.04
N LEU A 224 5.11 -43.10 -42.13
CA LEU A 224 5.51 -41.87 -41.43
C LEU A 224 4.77 -40.64 -41.96
N GLU A 225 4.58 -40.54 -43.28
CA GLU A 225 3.84 -39.43 -43.89
C GLU A 225 2.35 -39.47 -43.50
N GLN A 226 1.78 -40.67 -43.32
CA GLN A 226 0.43 -40.83 -42.81
C GLN A 226 0.32 -40.42 -41.34
N LEU A 227 1.28 -40.84 -40.50
CA LEU A 227 1.36 -40.45 -39.08
C LEU A 227 1.53 -38.94 -38.88
N GLU A 228 2.32 -38.26 -39.72
CA GLU A 228 2.50 -36.81 -39.66
C GLU A 228 1.23 -36.02 -40.05
N LYS A 229 0.41 -36.57 -40.96
CA LYS A 229 -0.86 -35.96 -41.38
C LYS A 229 -1.99 -36.17 -40.36
N GLU A 230 -1.86 -37.16 -39.48
CA GLU A 230 -2.84 -37.43 -38.44
C GLU A 230 -2.60 -36.54 -37.21
N ASP A 231 -3.51 -35.60 -36.95
CA ASP A 231 -3.48 -34.79 -35.72
C ASP A 231 -3.97 -35.62 -34.51
N ILE A 232 -3.06 -36.45 -33.99
CA ILE A 232 -3.30 -37.36 -32.86
C ILE A 232 -3.75 -36.60 -31.60
N PRO A 233 -3.16 -35.45 -31.22
CA PRO A 233 -3.62 -34.67 -30.07
C PRO A 233 -5.06 -34.16 -30.21
N MET A 234 -5.43 -33.60 -31.37
CA MET A 234 -6.79 -33.11 -31.60
C MET A 234 -7.81 -34.24 -31.58
N ARG A 235 -7.49 -35.39 -32.18
CA ARG A 235 -8.36 -36.58 -32.15
C ARG A 235 -8.54 -37.16 -30.74
N ALA A 236 -7.47 -37.20 -29.94
CA ALA A 236 -7.55 -37.63 -28.55
C ALA A 236 -8.49 -36.75 -27.71
N GLN A 237 -8.44 -35.43 -27.95
CA GLN A 237 -9.36 -34.46 -27.32
C GLN A 237 -10.82 -34.70 -27.75
N LEU A 238 -11.09 -34.93 -29.03
CA LEU A 238 -12.45 -35.22 -29.52
C LEU A 238 -13.04 -36.52 -28.94
N CYS A 239 -12.19 -37.50 -28.60
CA CYS A 239 -12.58 -38.75 -27.97
C CYS A 239 -12.59 -38.68 -26.42
N ASN A 240 -12.32 -37.52 -25.81
CA ASN A 240 -12.20 -37.32 -24.36
C ASN A 240 -11.22 -38.31 -23.68
N GLN A 241 -10.11 -38.64 -24.34
CA GLN A 241 -9.08 -39.52 -23.81
C GLN A 241 -7.76 -38.77 -23.60
N SER A 242 -6.92 -39.25 -22.67
CA SER A 242 -5.54 -38.77 -22.60
C SER A 242 -4.78 -39.24 -23.84
N ILE A 243 -3.82 -38.43 -24.31
CA ILE A 243 -3.03 -38.73 -25.52
C ILE A 243 -2.39 -40.13 -25.43
N PHE A 244 -1.86 -40.49 -24.26
CA PHE A 244 -1.24 -41.80 -24.04
C PHE A 244 -2.23 -42.96 -24.10
N GLN A 245 -3.47 -42.76 -23.62
CA GLN A 245 -4.51 -43.79 -23.70
C GLN A 245 -4.98 -43.97 -25.16
N TYR A 246 -5.14 -42.87 -25.89
CA TYR A 246 -5.54 -42.89 -27.30
C TYR A 246 -4.50 -43.57 -28.20
N VAL A 247 -3.21 -43.28 -27.99
CA VAL A 247 -2.10 -43.95 -28.71
C VAL A 247 -2.05 -45.44 -28.42
N ARG A 248 -2.28 -45.85 -27.17
CA ARG A 248 -2.35 -47.27 -26.79
C ARG A 248 -3.50 -47.99 -27.49
N ASP A 249 -4.68 -47.35 -27.58
CA ASP A 249 -5.84 -47.91 -28.28
C ASP A 249 -5.60 -48.06 -29.79
N ILE A 250 -4.86 -47.13 -30.42
CA ILE A 250 -4.42 -47.23 -31.82
C ILE A 250 -3.48 -48.42 -32.00
N GLN A 251 -2.48 -48.58 -31.14
CA GLN A 251 -1.54 -49.70 -31.20
C GLN A 251 -2.25 -51.04 -31.07
N MET A 252 -3.19 -51.16 -30.14
CA MET A 252 -3.99 -52.38 -29.94
C MET A 252 -4.87 -52.71 -31.16
N LYS A 253 -5.45 -51.69 -31.82
CA LYS A 253 -6.20 -51.88 -33.06
C LYS A 253 -5.30 -52.30 -34.22
N ALA A 254 -4.15 -51.64 -34.37
CA ALA A 254 -3.17 -51.98 -35.39
C ALA A 254 -2.64 -53.41 -35.21
N GLU A 255 -2.40 -53.85 -33.97
CA GLU A 255 -2.00 -55.23 -33.66
C GLU A 255 -3.12 -56.25 -33.94
N ALA A 256 -4.38 -55.87 -33.75
CA ALA A 256 -5.54 -56.71 -34.05
C ALA A 256 -5.81 -56.82 -35.57
N GLU A 257 -5.60 -55.74 -36.32
CA GLU A 257 -5.76 -55.66 -37.77
C GLU A 257 -4.52 -56.13 -38.54
N ARG A 258 -3.36 -56.21 -37.89
CA ARG A 258 -2.14 -56.78 -38.46
C ARG A 258 -2.42 -58.22 -38.83
N MET A 259 -2.60 -58.46 -40.13
CA MET A 259 -2.59 -59.79 -40.73
C MET A 259 -1.29 -60.48 -40.30
N ARG A 260 -1.39 -61.38 -39.32
CA ARG A 260 -0.26 -62.22 -38.96
C ARG A 260 0.13 -62.98 -40.23
N PRO A 261 1.41 -62.99 -40.64
CA PRO A 261 1.86 -63.91 -41.66
C PRO A 261 1.36 -65.30 -41.29
N PRO A 262 0.81 -66.08 -42.24
CA PRO A 262 0.36 -67.43 -41.93
C PRO A 262 1.49 -68.16 -41.22
N GLU A 263 1.21 -68.72 -40.03
CA GLU A 263 2.19 -69.55 -39.36
C GLU A 263 2.64 -70.63 -40.34
N PRO A 264 3.96 -70.91 -40.44
CA PRO A 264 4.45 -71.94 -41.33
C PRO A 264 3.79 -73.26 -40.95
N VAL A 265 2.86 -73.73 -41.79
CA VAL A 265 2.27 -75.05 -41.65
C VAL A 265 3.44 -76.03 -41.74
N ALA A 266 3.56 -76.93 -40.77
CA ALA A 266 4.67 -77.90 -40.68
C ALA A 266 4.85 -78.81 -41.91
N GLY A 267 3.99 -78.69 -42.93
CA GLY A 267 4.11 -79.37 -44.22
C GLY A 267 4.95 -78.65 -45.29
N ASP A 268 5.30 -77.37 -45.13
CA ASP A 268 5.99 -76.61 -46.19
C ASP A 268 7.52 -76.79 -46.21
N LEU A 269 8.10 -77.39 -45.17
CA LEU A 269 9.50 -77.84 -45.18
C LEU A 269 9.71 -79.19 -45.88
N LEU A 270 8.65 -79.87 -46.32
CA LEU A 270 8.72 -81.24 -46.86
C LEU A 270 8.05 -81.44 -48.23
N ARG A 271 7.66 -80.37 -48.94
CA ARG A 271 6.93 -80.50 -50.22
C ARG A 271 7.71 -80.01 -51.44
N THR A 272 8.94 -80.49 -51.61
CA THR A 272 9.63 -80.50 -52.91
C THR A 272 9.75 -81.91 -53.46
N VAL A 273 8.62 -82.61 -53.67
CA VAL A 273 8.56 -83.71 -54.65
C VAL A 273 7.18 -83.74 -55.31
N GLY A 274 7.12 -83.22 -56.55
CA GLY A 274 6.20 -83.64 -57.60
C GLY A 274 4.69 -83.42 -57.39
N LYS A 275 4.13 -82.39 -58.03
CA LYS A 275 2.91 -82.48 -58.85
C LYS A 275 2.66 -81.16 -59.59
N LYS A 276 2.80 -81.19 -60.93
CA LYS A 276 2.27 -80.18 -61.84
C LYS A 276 0.76 -80.07 -61.62
N LYS A 277 0.25 -78.90 -61.23
CA LYS A 277 -1.16 -78.53 -61.43
C LYS A 277 -1.28 -77.06 -61.84
N GLN A 278 -1.77 -76.91 -63.07
CA GLN A 278 -2.48 -75.83 -63.76
C GLN A 278 -2.63 -74.48 -63.04
N ALA A 279 -2.29 -73.43 -63.80
CA ALA A 279 -2.52 -72.04 -63.46
C ALA A 279 -4.02 -71.77 -63.19
N PRO A 280 -4.37 -71.01 -62.13
CA PRO A 280 -5.72 -70.56 -61.92
C PRO A 280 -6.06 -69.39 -62.85
N THR A 281 -7.21 -69.56 -63.50
CA THR A 281 -7.89 -68.66 -64.42
C THR A 281 -8.19 -67.29 -63.79
N SER A 282 -7.97 -66.23 -64.55
CA SER A 282 -8.24 -64.84 -64.18
C SER A 282 -9.71 -64.63 -63.75
N PRO A 283 -9.98 -63.88 -62.66
CA PRO A 283 -11.36 -63.63 -62.24
C PRO A 283 -12.05 -62.62 -63.18
N VAL A 284 -13.26 -63.01 -63.57
CA VAL A 284 -14.23 -62.29 -64.40
C VAL A 284 -14.63 -60.96 -63.74
N ARG A 285 -14.50 -59.88 -64.52
CA ARG A 285 -14.92 -58.51 -64.19
C ARG A 285 -16.46 -58.46 -64.04
N ARG A 286 -16.99 -58.49 -62.81
CA ARG A 286 -18.41 -58.20 -62.56
C ARG A 286 -18.66 -56.70 -62.58
N SER A 287 -19.56 -56.30 -63.46
CA SER A 287 -20.01 -54.94 -63.71
C SER A 287 -20.78 -54.37 -62.53
N LYS A 288 -20.63 -53.05 -62.36
CA LYS A 288 -21.34 -52.18 -61.43
C LYS A 288 -22.85 -52.36 -61.55
N LYS A 289 -23.53 -52.51 -60.40
CA LYS A 289 -24.95 -52.20 -60.29
C LYS A 289 -25.09 -50.96 -59.40
N ASN A 290 -25.42 -49.85 -60.06
CA ASN A 290 -25.95 -48.64 -59.44
C ASN A 290 -27.20 -49.00 -58.63
N VAL A 291 -27.31 -48.51 -57.41
CA VAL A 291 -28.58 -48.08 -56.84
C VAL A 291 -28.32 -46.77 -56.10
N ARG A 292 -28.76 -45.67 -56.72
CA ARG A 292 -29.15 -44.44 -56.05
C ARG A 292 -30.56 -44.66 -55.48
N ASN A 293 -30.74 -44.36 -54.21
CA ASN A 293 -31.68 -43.36 -53.69
C ASN A 293 -31.54 -43.31 -52.18
#